data_AF-A0A927A2Y8-F1
#
_entry.id   AF-A0A927A2Y8-F1
#
_cell.length_a   1.000
_cell.length_b   1.000
_cell.length_c   1.000
_cell.angle_alpha   90.00
_cell.angle_beta   90.00
_cell.angle_gamma   90.00
#
_symmetry.space_group_name_H-M   'P 1'
#
loop_
_entity.id
_entity.type
_entity.pdbx_description
1 polymer ?
#
loop_
_entity_poly.entity_id
_entity_poly.type
_entity_poly.pdbx_seq_one_letter_code
_entity_poly.pdbx_strand_id
1 'polypeptide(L)'
;MPDSPTNIDLSALNLDQTQLRAIEQLLNKIELLIKQDSVTAETYIYKLNNEIIQLKNQKSRANSGMVPASIHELKTAFQIHLGIIKAQEHQSISSHLLIFYAVECGLKRIWLIRRGLKGTDEIHDQTMLTKDGHNLGRWVKELRLPATIIGKYPDYDKIPRFHLAKDGSIHDLKQSHQVWRYGIEIKPEDESNLVEWLKSVCSWIEENINLRR
;
A
#
# COMPACT_ATOMS: atom_id res chain seq x y z
N MET A 1 -22.88 -15.26 17.83
CA MET A 1 -22.12 -15.53 19.06
C MET A 1 -20.71 -15.07 18.80
N PRO A 2 -20.11 -14.20 19.62
CA PRO A 2 -18.71 -13.87 19.44
C PRO A 2 -17.88 -15.11 19.79
N ASP A 3 -16.94 -15.45 18.92
CA ASP A 3 -16.01 -16.55 19.12
C ASP A 3 -15.37 -16.45 20.51
N SER A 4 -15.35 -17.57 21.23
CA SER A 4 -14.67 -17.65 22.53
C SER A 4 -13.23 -17.16 22.37
N PRO A 5 -12.69 -16.37 23.30
CA PRO A 5 -11.32 -15.87 23.20
C PRO A 5 -10.38 -17.07 23.07
N THR A 6 -9.73 -17.18 21.93
CA THR A 6 -8.75 -18.22 21.61
C THR A 6 -7.72 -18.21 22.74
N ASN A 7 -7.58 -19.32 23.46
CA ASN A 7 -6.67 -19.40 24.58
C ASN A 7 -5.23 -19.28 24.05
N ILE A 8 -4.59 -18.13 24.25
CA ILE A 8 -3.23 -17.88 23.76
C ILE A 8 -2.26 -18.57 24.71
N ASP A 9 -1.53 -19.57 24.21
CA ASP A 9 -0.43 -20.18 24.95
C ASP A 9 0.79 -19.24 24.95
N LEU A 10 0.96 -18.50 26.06
CA LEU A 10 2.07 -17.57 26.23
C LEU A 10 3.43 -18.28 26.30
N SER A 11 3.47 -19.57 26.68
CA SER A 11 4.72 -20.33 26.77
C SER A 11 5.34 -20.59 25.39
N ALA A 12 4.52 -20.58 24.34
CA ALA A 12 4.96 -20.76 22.96
C ALA A 12 5.59 -19.50 22.33
N LEU A 13 5.49 -18.33 22.98
CA LEU A 13 5.84 -17.04 22.37
C LEU A 13 7.32 -16.64 22.46
N ASN A 14 8.22 -17.49 22.99
CA ASN A 14 9.68 -17.24 23.06
C ASN A 14 10.04 -15.82 23.54
N LEU A 15 9.34 -15.32 24.56
CA LEU A 15 9.48 -13.97 25.08
C LEU A 15 10.64 -13.89 26.08
N ASP A 16 11.47 -12.85 25.98
CA ASP A 16 12.54 -12.60 26.95
C ASP A 16 12.01 -11.91 28.24
N GLN A 17 12.84 -11.85 29.29
CA GLN A 17 12.43 -11.25 30.58
C GLN A 17 12.04 -9.77 30.47
N THR A 18 12.65 -9.02 29.53
CA THR A 18 12.33 -7.60 29.33
C THR A 18 10.95 -7.46 28.70
N GLN A 19 10.63 -8.32 27.73
CA GLN A 19 9.33 -8.37 27.06
C GLN A 19 8.21 -8.80 28.02
N LEU A 20 8.47 -9.80 28.86
CA LEU A 20 7.51 -10.27 29.88
C LEU A 20 7.17 -9.15 30.88
N ARG A 21 8.18 -8.42 31.38
CA ARG A 21 7.97 -7.27 32.28
C ARG A 21 7.17 -6.15 31.62
N ALA A 22 7.41 -5.87 30.34
CA ALA A 22 6.65 -4.86 29.61
C ALA A 22 5.17 -5.25 29.45
N ILE A 23 4.90 -6.53 29.14
CA ILE A 23 3.54 -7.07 29.05
C ILE A 23 2.84 -6.97 30.41
N GLU A 24 3.51 -7.36 31.50
CA GLU A 24 2.98 -7.29 32.86
C GLU A 24 2.60 -5.86 33.26
N GLN A 25 3.45 -4.87 32.96
CA GLN A 25 3.15 -3.45 33.21
C GLN A 25 1.93 -2.96 32.42
N LEU A 26 1.78 -3.39 31.16
CA LEU A 26 0.64 -3.04 30.33
C LEU A 26 -0.66 -3.67 30.87
N LEU A 27 -0.62 -4.95 31.25
CA LEU A 27 -1.76 -5.67 31.83
C LEU A 27 -2.22 -5.01 33.13
N ASN A 28 -1.30 -4.70 34.05
CA ASN A 28 -1.60 -4.01 35.31
C ASN A 28 -2.28 -2.65 35.07
N LYS A 29 -1.85 -1.92 34.02
CA LYS A 29 -2.44 -0.62 33.68
C LYS A 29 -3.80 -0.73 33.03
N ILE A 30 -4.02 -1.73 32.18
CA ILE A 30 -5.33 -2.04 31.59
C ILE A 30 -6.31 -2.45 32.70
N GLU A 31 -5.88 -3.31 33.63
CA GLU A 31 -6.71 -3.75 34.76
C GLU A 31 -7.14 -2.56 35.65
N LEU A 32 -6.23 -1.62 35.91
CA LEU A 32 -6.53 -0.40 36.65
C LEU A 32 -7.58 0.46 35.94
N LEU A 33 -7.50 0.60 34.61
CA LEU A 33 -8.43 1.40 33.82
C LEU A 33 -9.81 0.74 33.69
N ILE A 34 -9.86 -0.58 33.52
CA ILE A 34 -11.12 -1.35 33.52
C ILE A 34 -11.86 -1.18 34.85
N LYS A 35 -11.14 -1.12 35.98
CA LYS A 35 -11.72 -0.87 37.31
C LYS A 35 -12.24 0.56 37.48
N GLN A 36 -11.81 1.51 36.65
CA GLN A 36 -12.15 2.93 36.78
C GLN A 36 -13.26 3.40 35.82
N ASP A 37 -13.36 2.86 34.60
CA ASP A 37 -14.48 3.02 33.64
C ASP A 37 -14.19 2.26 32.31
N SER A 38 -15.19 1.66 31.65
CA SER A 38 -15.00 0.86 30.43
C SER A 38 -14.61 1.68 29.20
N VAL A 39 -15.14 2.91 29.05
CA VAL A 39 -14.85 3.79 27.90
C VAL A 39 -13.39 4.25 27.90
N THR A 40 -12.82 4.44 29.10
CA THR A 40 -11.43 4.84 29.28
C THR A 40 -10.46 3.70 28.92
N ALA A 41 -10.84 2.44 29.22
CA ALA A 41 -10.06 1.27 28.86
C ALA A 41 -10.02 1.03 27.33
N GLU A 42 -11.15 1.13 26.64
CA GLU A 42 -11.22 0.96 25.18
C GLU A 42 -10.36 2.00 24.43
N THR A 43 -10.44 3.26 24.85
CA THR A 43 -9.65 4.36 24.27
C THR A 43 -8.15 4.12 24.46
N TYR A 44 -7.76 3.61 25.63
CA TYR A 44 -6.36 3.31 25.93
C TYR A 44 -5.85 2.10 25.14
N ILE A 45 -6.65 1.04 25.01
CA ILE A 45 -6.33 -0.13 24.18
C ILE A 45 -6.15 0.29 22.71
N TYR A 46 -7.04 1.14 22.20
CA TYR A 46 -6.91 1.70 20.84
C TYR A 46 -5.60 2.47 20.67
N LYS A 47 -5.22 3.30 21.65
CA LYS A 47 -3.94 4.02 21.64
C LYS A 47 -2.73 3.08 21.65
N LEU A 48 -2.73 2.07 22.53
CA LEU A 48 -1.66 1.07 22.60
C LEU A 48 -1.52 0.27 21.31
N ASN A 49 -2.63 -0.13 20.68
CA ASN A 49 -2.61 -0.81 19.39
C ASN A 49 -1.93 0.05 18.32
N ASN A 50 -2.24 1.35 18.27
CA ASN A 50 -1.58 2.28 17.37
C ASN A 50 -0.08 2.42 17.67
N GLU A 51 0.32 2.54 18.94
CA GLU A 51 1.74 2.61 19.32
C GLU A 51 2.51 1.32 18.96
N ILE A 52 1.91 0.14 19.18
CA ILE A 52 2.50 -1.15 18.79
C ILE A 52 2.68 -1.22 17.27
N ILE A 53 1.68 -0.76 16.49
CA ILE A 53 1.79 -0.67 15.03
C ILE A 53 2.98 0.23 14.65
N GLN A 54 3.13 1.39 15.29
CA GLN A 54 4.27 2.30 15.04
C GLN A 54 5.62 1.65 15.37
N LEU A 55 5.74 0.96 16.51
CA LEU A 55 6.99 0.29 16.92
C LEU A 55 7.34 -0.88 15.99
N LYS A 56 6.34 -1.68 15.58
CA LYS A 56 6.52 -2.72 14.56
C LYS A 56 7.02 -2.12 13.25
N ASN A 57 6.46 -0.98 12.86
CA ASN A 57 6.84 -0.27 11.64
C ASN A 57 8.28 0.28 11.71
N GLN A 58 8.71 0.80 12.86
CA GLN A 58 10.10 1.25 13.08
C GLN A 58 11.10 0.09 12.99
N LYS A 59 10.79 -1.06 13.59
CA LYS A 59 11.64 -2.26 13.56
C LYS A 59 11.69 -2.90 12.16
N SER A 60 10.60 -2.85 11.41
CA SER A 60 10.56 -3.30 10.00
C SER A 60 11.41 -2.40 9.11
N ARG A 61 11.40 -1.07 9.33
CA ARG A 61 12.23 -0.12 8.59
C ARG A 61 13.73 -0.41 8.73
N ALA A 62 14.18 -0.65 9.96
CA ALA A 62 15.57 -1.02 10.25
C ALA A 62 16.04 -2.28 9.51
N ASN A 63 15.11 -3.18 9.14
CA ASN A 63 15.39 -4.44 8.46
C ASN A 63 15.05 -4.46 6.96
N SER A 64 14.46 -3.39 6.41
CA SER A 64 13.80 -3.45 5.10
C SER A 64 14.73 -3.39 3.87
N GLY A 65 15.99 -2.95 4.01
CA GLY A 65 16.92 -2.78 2.88
C GLY A 65 16.40 -1.91 1.72
N MET A 66 15.27 -1.23 1.91
CA MET A 66 14.56 -0.52 0.86
C MET A 66 15.17 0.86 0.68
N VAL A 67 15.62 1.16 -0.53
CA VAL A 67 16.19 2.47 -0.86
C VAL A 67 15.08 3.52 -0.83
N PRO A 68 15.19 4.56 0.02
CA PRO A 68 14.17 5.59 0.06
C PRO A 68 14.21 6.46 -1.19
N ALA A 69 13.04 6.91 -1.64
CA ALA A 69 12.89 7.83 -2.77
C ALA A 69 12.23 9.13 -2.31
N SER A 70 12.84 10.25 -2.67
CA SER A 70 12.33 11.60 -2.45
C SER A 70 11.19 11.95 -3.42
N ILE A 71 10.44 13.01 -3.09
CA ILE A 71 9.42 13.57 -4.00
C ILE A 71 9.98 14.02 -5.36
N HIS A 72 11.29 14.32 -5.45
CA HIS A 72 11.96 14.69 -6.70
C HIS A 72 12.27 13.44 -7.53
N GLU A 73 12.88 12.42 -6.92
CA GLU A 73 13.19 11.15 -7.59
C GLU A 73 11.93 10.47 -8.11
N LEU A 74 10.84 10.47 -7.33
CA LEU A 74 9.55 9.96 -7.77
C LEU A 74 8.97 10.74 -8.96
N LYS A 75 9.17 12.06 -9.02
CA LYS A 75 8.76 12.88 -10.18
C LYS A 75 9.55 12.48 -11.41
N THR A 76 10.87 12.42 -11.26
CA THR A 76 11.80 12.09 -12.33
C THR A 76 11.52 10.69 -12.88
N ALA A 77 11.32 9.69 -12.00
CA ALA A 77 10.97 8.34 -12.40
C ALA A 77 9.66 8.28 -13.19
N PHE A 78 8.60 8.95 -12.72
CA PHE A 78 7.34 9.06 -13.47
C PHE A 78 7.56 9.63 -14.87
N GLN A 79 8.29 10.76 -14.98
CA GLN A 79 8.52 11.44 -16.25
C GLN A 79 9.36 10.60 -17.22
N ILE A 80 10.40 9.92 -16.73
CA ILE A 80 11.25 9.04 -17.54
C ILE A 80 10.43 7.86 -18.07
N HIS A 81 9.73 7.14 -17.19
CA HIS A 81 8.94 5.98 -17.61
C HIS A 81 7.86 6.38 -18.61
N LEU A 82 7.11 7.45 -18.32
CA LEU A 82 6.08 7.94 -19.22
C LEU A 82 6.64 8.42 -20.57
N GLY A 83 7.79 9.09 -20.57
CA GLY A 83 8.48 9.50 -21.79
C GLY A 83 8.87 8.31 -22.67
N ILE A 84 9.41 7.25 -22.07
CA ILE A 84 9.75 6.01 -22.79
C ILE A 84 8.49 5.36 -23.38
N ILE A 85 7.40 5.26 -22.62
CA ILE A 85 6.14 4.67 -23.10
C ILE A 85 5.57 5.47 -24.27
N LYS A 86 5.58 6.82 -24.18
CA LYS A 86 5.08 7.71 -25.24
C LYS A 86 5.93 7.66 -26.52
N ALA A 87 7.20 7.30 -26.41
CA ALA A 87 8.12 7.20 -27.54
C ALA A 87 8.10 5.82 -28.24
N GLN A 88 7.44 4.82 -27.68
CA GLN A 88 7.37 3.49 -28.27
C GLN A 88 6.23 3.39 -29.30
N GLU A 89 6.55 2.86 -30.49
CA GLU A 89 5.58 2.63 -31.56
C GLU A 89 4.65 1.44 -31.27
N HIS A 90 5.16 0.43 -30.55
CA HIS A 90 4.42 -0.77 -30.21
C HIS A 90 4.45 -1.03 -28.70
N GLN A 91 3.28 -1.28 -28.13
CA GLN A 91 3.15 -1.67 -26.73
C GLN A 91 3.63 -3.10 -26.54
N SER A 92 4.45 -3.31 -25.53
CA SER A 92 5.02 -4.59 -25.12
C SER A 92 4.77 -4.82 -23.64
N ILE A 93 5.04 -6.04 -23.16
CA ILE A 93 5.01 -6.37 -21.74
C ILE A 93 5.92 -5.45 -20.90
N SER A 94 7.05 -5.02 -21.47
CA SER A 94 7.95 -4.05 -20.83
C SER A 94 7.30 -2.67 -20.73
N SER A 95 6.53 -2.26 -21.74
CA SER A 95 5.75 -1.00 -21.71
C SER A 95 4.67 -1.05 -20.63
N HIS A 96 4.00 -2.19 -20.46
CA HIS A 96 3.00 -2.40 -19.39
C HIS A 96 3.65 -2.33 -18.00
N LEU A 97 4.84 -2.91 -17.85
CA LEU A 97 5.59 -2.81 -16.61
C LEU A 97 6.03 -1.36 -16.32
N LEU A 98 6.49 -0.63 -17.34
CA LEU A 98 6.88 0.77 -17.19
C LEU A 98 5.69 1.67 -16.82
N ILE A 99 4.51 1.47 -17.41
CA ILE A 99 3.34 2.31 -17.07
C ILE A 99 2.88 2.05 -15.65
N PHE A 100 2.95 0.80 -15.19
CA PHE A 100 2.70 0.45 -13.80
C PHE A 100 3.61 1.24 -12.84
N TYR A 101 4.93 1.20 -13.07
CA TYR A 101 5.89 1.90 -12.22
C TYR A 101 5.79 3.42 -12.35
N ALA A 102 5.46 3.95 -13.54
CA ALA A 102 5.14 5.36 -13.71
C ALA A 102 3.98 5.74 -12.77
N VAL A 103 2.84 5.05 -12.87
CA VAL A 103 1.66 5.29 -12.04
C VAL A 103 2.02 5.26 -10.56
N GLU A 104 2.75 4.24 -10.12
CA GLU A 104 3.16 4.12 -8.72
C GLU A 104 3.97 5.32 -8.25
N CYS A 105 5.02 5.70 -8.98
CA CYS A 105 5.88 6.83 -8.63
C CYS A 105 5.08 8.14 -8.57
N GLY A 106 4.21 8.36 -9.55
CA GLY A 106 3.37 9.55 -9.63
C GLY A 106 2.38 9.66 -8.47
N LEU A 107 1.65 8.58 -8.16
CA LEU A 107 0.71 8.56 -7.03
C LEU A 107 1.43 8.74 -5.69
N LYS A 108 2.54 8.02 -5.46
CA LYS A 108 3.34 8.17 -4.22
C LYS A 108 3.79 9.61 -4.03
N ARG A 109 4.30 10.25 -5.08
CA ARG A 109 4.72 11.64 -5.02
C ARG A 109 3.57 12.57 -4.63
N ILE A 110 2.43 12.47 -5.32
CA ILE A 110 1.27 13.34 -5.05
C ILE A 110 0.79 13.15 -3.61
N TRP A 111 0.76 11.91 -3.13
CA TRP A 111 0.38 11.60 -1.75
C TRP A 111 1.35 12.21 -0.74
N LEU A 112 2.67 12.06 -0.96
CA LEU A 112 3.70 12.65 -0.10
C LEU A 112 3.55 14.17 0.00
N ILE A 113 3.34 14.86 -1.13
CA ILE A 113 3.13 16.31 -1.15
C ILE A 113 1.88 16.70 -0.35
N ARG A 114 0.75 16.02 -0.55
CA ARG A 114 -0.49 16.28 0.19
C ARG A 114 -0.34 16.07 1.71
N ARG A 115 0.62 15.25 2.13
CA ARG A 115 0.93 14.97 3.54
C ARG A 115 2.09 15.82 4.08
N GLY A 116 2.67 16.69 3.26
CA GLY A 116 3.81 17.52 3.65
C GLY A 116 5.09 16.73 3.92
N LEU A 117 5.24 15.54 3.32
CA LEU A 117 6.38 14.65 3.50
C LEU A 117 7.43 14.82 2.38
N LYS A 118 8.70 14.55 2.67
CA LYS A 118 9.82 14.73 1.72
C LYS A 118 10.18 13.48 0.92
N GLY A 119 9.90 12.30 1.46
CA GLY A 119 10.31 11.02 0.86
C GLY A 119 9.60 9.82 1.47
N THR A 120 9.80 8.66 0.85
CA THR A 120 9.16 7.40 1.28
C THR A 120 9.65 6.93 2.66
N ASP A 121 10.84 7.33 3.08
CA ASP A 121 11.37 7.17 4.44
C ASP A 121 10.61 7.96 5.51
N GLU A 122 9.66 8.81 5.15
CA GLU A 122 8.76 9.49 6.09
C GLU A 122 7.36 8.83 6.16
N ILE A 123 7.07 7.82 5.33
CA ILE A 123 5.80 7.07 5.37
C ILE A 123 5.78 6.05 6.53
N HIS A 124 5.14 6.42 7.63
CA HIS A 124 5.04 5.56 8.82
C HIS A 124 4.19 4.30 8.62
N ASP A 125 3.25 4.32 7.69
CA ASP A 125 2.40 3.17 7.39
C ASP A 125 3.12 2.19 6.46
N GLN A 126 3.67 1.12 7.03
CA GLN A 126 4.34 0.06 6.26
C GLN A 126 3.40 -0.68 5.32
N THR A 127 2.09 -0.66 5.54
CA THR A 127 1.14 -1.27 4.61
C THR A 127 1.07 -0.52 3.27
N MET A 128 1.62 0.71 3.19
CA MET A 128 1.84 1.48 1.96
C MET A 128 3.17 1.15 1.27
N LEU A 129 4.09 0.55 2.02
CA LEU A 129 5.49 0.30 1.67
C LEU A 129 5.89 -1.17 1.80
N THR A 130 4.92 -2.08 1.80
CA THR A 130 5.16 -3.51 2.03
C THR A 130 6.19 -4.07 1.04
N LYS A 131 6.72 -5.26 1.30
CA LYS A 131 7.58 -5.96 0.35
C LYS A 131 6.94 -6.15 -1.04
N ASP A 132 5.60 -6.22 -1.08
CA ASP A 132 4.77 -6.18 -2.30
C ASP A 132 4.21 -4.76 -2.58
N GLY A 133 4.95 -3.70 -2.22
CA GLY A 133 4.58 -2.27 -2.01
C GLY A 133 4.09 -1.48 -3.23
N HIS A 134 3.46 -2.20 -4.13
CA HIS A 134 2.95 -1.87 -5.44
C HIS A 134 1.41 -1.87 -5.43
N ASN A 135 0.79 -1.51 -4.30
CA ASN A 135 -0.66 -1.52 -4.18
C ASN A 135 -1.28 -0.24 -4.75
N LEU A 136 -1.32 -0.16 -6.09
CA LEU A 136 -1.94 0.96 -6.81
C LEU A 136 -3.40 1.18 -6.39
N GLY A 137 -4.16 0.09 -6.18
CA GLY A 137 -5.55 0.14 -5.73
C GLY A 137 -5.73 0.88 -4.41
N ARG A 138 -4.74 0.81 -3.51
CA ARG A 138 -4.72 1.59 -2.28
C ARG A 138 -4.42 3.06 -2.54
N TRP A 139 -3.36 3.35 -3.29
CA TRP A 139 -2.95 4.73 -3.56
C TRP A 139 -4.07 5.54 -4.20
N VAL A 140 -4.79 4.95 -5.16
CA VAL A 140 -5.89 5.65 -5.83
C VAL A 140 -7.08 5.94 -4.92
N LYS A 141 -7.34 5.07 -3.93
CA LYS A 141 -8.38 5.27 -2.89
C LYS A 141 -7.97 6.36 -1.90
N GLU A 142 -6.75 6.32 -1.41
CA GLU A 142 -6.17 7.30 -0.48
C GLU A 142 -6.12 8.71 -1.07
N LEU A 143 -5.82 8.80 -2.37
CA LEU A 143 -5.82 10.05 -3.11
C LEU A 143 -7.21 10.51 -3.55
N ARG A 144 -8.24 9.67 -3.36
CA ARG A 144 -9.63 9.91 -3.77
C ARG A 144 -9.71 10.32 -5.24
N LEU A 145 -9.14 9.49 -6.12
CA LEU A 145 -9.24 9.72 -7.56
C LEU A 145 -10.71 9.80 -8.00
N PRO A 146 -11.01 10.47 -9.13
CA PRO A 146 -12.37 10.58 -9.65
C PRO A 146 -13.07 9.22 -9.78
N ALA A 147 -14.40 9.21 -9.53
CA ALA A 147 -15.23 8.01 -9.67
C ALA A 147 -15.23 7.43 -11.10
N THR A 148 -14.85 8.23 -12.10
CA THR A 148 -14.63 7.75 -13.47
C THR A 148 -13.49 6.72 -13.55
N ILE A 149 -12.47 6.84 -12.68
CA ILE A 149 -11.29 5.97 -12.61
C ILE A 149 -11.47 4.85 -11.59
N ILE A 150 -11.93 5.16 -10.37
CA ILE A 150 -11.97 4.19 -9.27
C ILE A 150 -13.36 3.62 -8.98
N GLY A 151 -14.41 4.11 -9.62
CA GLY A 151 -15.77 3.70 -9.31
C GLY A 151 -16.34 4.39 -8.07
N LYS A 152 -17.52 3.95 -7.62
CA LYS A 152 -18.19 4.54 -6.45
C LYS A 152 -17.79 3.81 -5.16
N TYR A 153 -17.72 4.55 -4.06
CA TYR A 153 -17.60 3.97 -2.72
C TYR A 153 -18.87 3.17 -2.37
N PRO A 154 -18.78 2.04 -1.64
CA PRO A 154 -17.59 1.45 -1.00
C PRO A 154 -16.77 0.52 -1.89
N ASP A 155 -17.35 0.06 -3.01
CA ASP A 155 -16.83 -1.11 -3.73
C ASP A 155 -15.66 -0.78 -4.65
N TYR A 156 -15.55 0.48 -5.10
CA TYR A 156 -14.53 0.92 -6.04
C TYR A 156 -14.43 -0.01 -7.26
N ASP A 157 -15.59 -0.28 -7.85
CA ASP A 157 -15.88 -1.30 -8.85
C ASP A 157 -15.12 -1.15 -10.17
N LYS A 158 -14.52 0.01 -10.44
CA LYS A 158 -13.72 0.25 -11.64
C LYS A 158 -12.24 -0.08 -11.50
N ILE A 159 -11.76 -0.45 -10.32
CA ILE A 159 -10.39 -0.93 -10.17
C ILE A 159 -10.33 -2.35 -10.76
N PRO A 160 -9.53 -2.59 -11.82
CA PRO A 160 -9.57 -3.84 -12.55
C PRO A 160 -9.01 -5.00 -11.72
N ARG A 161 -9.62 -6.17 -11.93
CA ARG A 161 -9.06 -7.50 -11.65
C ARG A 161 -8.78 -8.17 -12.99
N PHE A 162 -7.94 -9.20 -12.99
CA PHE A 162 -7.57 -9.88 -14.22
C PHE A 162 -7.46 -11.39 -14.03
N HIS A 163 -7.60 -12.12 -15.13
CA HIS A 163 -7.45 -13.56 -15.17
C HIS A 163 -6.14 -13.94 -15.87
N LEU A 164 -5.45 -14.95 -15.35
CA LEU A 164 -4.32 -15.54 -16.06
C LEU A 164 -4.82 -16.38 -17.24
N ALA A 165 -4.08 -16.35 -18.36
CA ALA A 165 -4.42 -17.15 -19.54
C ALA A 165 -4.28 -18.66 -19.30
N LYS A 166 -3.31 -19.07 -18.45
CA LYS A 166 -2.96 -20.47 -18.22
C LYS A 166 -4.04 -21.30 -17.50
N ASP A 167 -4.75 -20.70 -16.55
CA ASP A 167 -5.65 -21.41 -15.63
C ASP A 167 -6.93 -20.63 -15.29
N GLY A 168 -7.08 -19.40 -15.78
CA GLY A 168 -8.24 -18.56 -15.49
C GLY A 168 -8.31 -18.06 -14.05
N SER A 169 -7.26 -18.22 -13.24
CA SER A 169 -7.24 -17.71 -11.86
C SER A 169 -7.35 -16.17 -11.84
N ILE A 170 -8.14 -15.64 -10.90
CA ILE A 170 -8.41 -14.20 -10.74
C ILE A 170 -7.38 -13.58 -9.79
N HIS A 171 -6.81 -12.45 -10.18
CA HIS A 171 -5.84 -11.69 -9.40
C HIS A 171 -6.21 -10.20 -9.35
N ASP A 172 -5.75 -9.51 -8.31
CA ASP A 172 -5.94 -8.06 -8.19
C ASP A 172 -4.87 -7.28 -8.97
N LEU A 173 -5.16 -6.01 -9.25
CA LEU A 173 -4.22 -5.07 -9.88
C LEU A 173 -2.79 -5.10 -9.27
N LYS A 174 -2.66 -5.27 -7.95
CA LYS A 174 -1.33 -5.27 -7.29
C LYS A 174 -0.43 -6.41 -7.76
N GLN A 175 -0.97 -7.49 -8.33
CA GLN A 175 -0.18 -8.61 -8.84
C GLN A 175 0.27 -8.40 -10.30
N SER A 176 -0.27 -7.43 -11.04
CA SER A 176 0.01 -7.29 -12.48
C SER A 176 1.49 -7.06 -12.78
N HIS A 177 2.20 -6.29 -11.95
CA HIS A 177 3.63 -6.04 -12.15
C HIS A 177 4.47 -7.32 -12.03
N GLN A 178 4.08 -8.27 -11.17
CA GLN A 178 4.79 -9.55 -11.05
C GLN A 178 4.55 -10.41 -12.29
N VAL A 179 3.30 -10.45 -12.75
CA VAL A 179 2.87 -11.17 -13.94
C VAL A 179 3.63 -10.68 -15.17
N TRP A 180 3.68 -9.35 -15.38
CA TRP A 180 4.47 -8.77 -16.47
C TRP A 180 5.98 -8.99 -16.32
N ARG A 181 6.53 -8.88 -15.09
CA ARG A 181 7.95 -9.11 -14.84
C ARG A 181 8.39 -10.53 -15.20
N TYR A 182 7.52 -11.52 -14.98
CA TYR A 182 7.82 -12.92 -15.21
C TYR A 182 7.33 -13.44 -16.57
N GLY A 183 6.78 -12.58 -17.43
CA GLY A 183 6.27 -13.00 -18.74
C GLY A 183 5.06 -13.93 -18.64
N ILE A 184 4.30 -13.87 -17.55
CA ILE A 184 3.08 -14.65 -17.38
C ILE A 184 1.96 -13.97 -18.17
N GLU A 185 1.22 -14.74 -18.97
CA GLU A 185 0.16 -14.21 -19.82
C GLU A 185 -1.13 -13.91 -19.04
N ILE A 186 -1.66 -12.71 -19.23
CA ILE A 186 -3.00 -12.28 -18.81
C ILE A 186 -3.96 -12.50 -19.99
N LYS A 187 -5.23 -12.80 -19.73
CA LYS A 187 -6.24 -12.83 -20.81
C LYS A 187 -6.23 -11.50 -21.57
N PRO A 188 -6.23 -11.50 -22.93
CA PRO A 188 -6.05 -10.29 -23.71
C PRO A 188 -7.03 -9.15 -23.39
N GLU A 189 -8.30 -9.48 -23.13
CA GLU A 189 -9.33 -8.51 -22.76
C GLU A 189 -9.04 -7.84 -21.41
N ASP A 190 -8.62 -8.62 -20.42
CA ASP A 190 -8.26 -8.10 -19.09
C ASP A 190 -6.98 -7.27 -19.15
N GLU A 191 -5.99 -7.68 -19.95
CA GLU A 191 -4.76 -6.92 -20.13
C GLU A 191 -5.05 -5.56 -20.78
N SER A 192 -5.88 -5.53 -21.82
CA SER A 192 -6.30 -4.28 -22.46
C SER A 192 -7.00 -3.35 -21.45
N ASN A 193 -7.93 -3.89 -20.66
CA ASN A 193 -8.63 -3.14 -19.62
C ASN A 193 -7.69 -2.62 -18.52
N LEU A 194 -6.72 -3.43 -18.08
CA LEU A 194 -5.71 -3.02 -17.11
C LEU A 194 -4.86 -1.87 -17.63
N VAL A 195 -4.40 -1.96 -18.87
CA VAL A 195 -3.53 -0.96 -19.49
C VAL A 195 -4.28 0.36 -19.71
N GLU A 196 -5.52 0.32 -20.19
CA GLU A 196 -6.37 1.51 -20.33
C GLU A 196 -6.68 2.17 -18.98
N TRP A 197 -6.91 1.37 -17.94
CA TRP A 197 -7.05 1.89 -16.59
C TRP A 197 -5.77 2.60 -16.11
N LEU A 198 -4.60 1.99 -16.32
CA LEU A 198 -3.30 2.60 -15.96
C LEU A 198 -3.05 3.90 -16.74
N LYS A 199 -3.41 3.96 -18.03
CA LYS A 199 -3.36 5.19 -18.84
C LYS A 199 -4.24 6.28 -18.26
N SER A 200 -5.47 5.94 -17.86
CA SER A 200 -6.40 6.89 -17.23
C SER A 200 -5.83 7.47 -15.93
N VAL A 201 -5.19 6.63 -15.11
CA VAL A 201 -4.49 7.09 -13.90
C VAL A 201 -3.28 7.96 -14.25
N CYS A 202 -2.49 7.60 -15.26
CA CYS A 202 -1.38 8.42 -15.76
C CYS A 202 -1.84 9.82 -16.16
N SER A 203 -2.93 9.95 -16.93
CA SER A 203 -3.47 11.25 -17.32
C SER A 203 -3.84 12.09 -16.10
N TRP A 204 -4.50 11.49 -15.11
CA TRP A 204 -4.79 12.18 -13.85
C TRP A 204 -3.52 12.62 -13.10
N ILE A 205 -2.47 11.78 -13.11
CA ILE A 205 -1.19 12.14 -12.51
C ILE A 205 -0.57 13.32 -13.25
N GLU A 206 -0.55 13.34 -14.59
CA GLU A 206 0.04 14.45 -15.38
C GLU A 206 -0.59 15.81 -15.00
N GLU A 207 -1.91 15.84 -14.77
CA GLU A 207 -2.65 17.02 -14.32
C GLU A 207 -2.30 17.45 -12.89
N ASN A 208 -1.91 16.51 -12.03
CA ASN A 208 -1.73 16.74 -10.59
C ASN A 208 -0.26 16.71 -10.13
N ILE A 209 0.68 16.30 -10.98
CA ILE A 209 2.08 16.12 -10.56
C ILE A 209 2.85 17.45 -10.44
N ASN A 210 2.30 18.58 -10.89
CA ASN A 210 2.94 19.87 -10.71
C ASN A 210 2.45 20.64 -9.47
N LEU A 211 1.67 20.00 -8.59
CA LEU A 211 1.34 20.54 -7.27
C LEU A 211 2.63 20.97 -6.55
N ARG A 212 2.66 22.24 -6.13
CA ARG A 212 3.73 22.82 -5.33
C ARG A 212 3.44 22.58 -3.85
N ARG A 213 4.52 22.50 -3.07
CA ARG A 213 4.47 22.43 -1.62
C ARG A 213 4.19 23.82 -1.03
#